data_AF-A0A4U0YWZ8-F1
#
_entry.id   AF-A0A4U0YWZ8-F1
#
_cell.length_a   1.000
_cell.length_b   1.000
_cell.length_c   1.000
_cell.angle_alpha   90.00
_cell.angle_beta   90.00
_cell.angle_gamma   90.00
#
_symmetry.space_group_name_H-M   'P 1'
#
loop_
_entity.id
_entity.type
_entity.pdbx_description
1 polymer ?
#
loop_
_entity_poly.entity_id
_entity_poly.type
_entity_poly.pdbx_seq_one_letter_code
_entity_poly.pdbx_strand_id
1 'polypeptide(L)'
;MFFKADPDWTARCEGLAVELVERHGDKGLRPDSFGFVAWRETGAGRQPDGFAYRGDWRCYPCSLVKAFHLVHVLHAIDAGRVADHEDLSRAIRDMILWSSNTATNYVIDLVTGTTGDTLLSAAEFETWREAREGLNRFFTTGVWAGFADDFAQCNISQKLMDDVRYGREAQYAGRSGEYLNALTPLAAARLMFEIFAGDAPLSPAARSRAQTTLLRDRDSAEAKLPHFQVETFLGGGMPVAARLWSKAGQNSWTGDERASYYKHDLIRVEMPGAAPVGLCLMTQGKGLCEDHPNVFPEIGALFAERLLR
;
A
#
# COMPACT_ATOMS: atom_id res chain seq x y z
N MET A 1 -10.13 4.27 15.18
CA MET A 1 -9.81 4.95 13.90
C MET A 1 -8.64 5.89 14.14
N PHE A 2 -7.61 5.86 13.30
CA PHE A 2 -6.36 6.60 13.54
C PHE A 2 -6.48 8.13 13.37
N PHE A 3 -7.59 8.61 12.81
CA PHE A 3 -7.89 10.04 12.61
C PHE A 3 -9.17 10.45 13.35
N LYS A 4 -9.38 11.76 13.47
CA LYS A 4 -10.64 12.36 13.93
C LYS A 4 -11.35 13.06 12.78
N ALA A 5 -12.67 13.23 12.91
CA ALA A 5 -13.44 14.03 11.97
C ALA A 5 -13.20 15.52 12.21
N ASP A 6 -13.11 16.28 11.13
CA ASP A 6 -13.14 17.75 11.10
C ASP A 6 -14.23 18.19 10.11
N PRO A 7 -15.15 19.12 10.45
CA PRO A 7 -16.29 19.44 9.59
C PRO A 7 -15.91 19.99 8.20
N ASP A 8 -14.89 20.86 8.12
CA ASP A 8 -14.41 21.40 6.84
C ASP A 8 -13.77 20.28 6.00
N TRP A 9 -12.89 19.49 6.62
CA TRP A 9 -12.26 18.35 5.96
C TRP A 9 -13.27 17.35 5.42
N THR A 10 -14.28 17.03 6.24
CA THR A 10 -15.34 16.09 5.92
C THR A 10 -16.15 16.57 4.72
N ALA A 11 -16.62 17.83 4.74
CA ALA A 11 -17.41 18.40 3.64
C ALA A 11 -16.64 18.40 2.31
N ARG A 12 -15.34 18.72 2.32
CA ARG A 12 -14.48 18.65 1.12
C ARG A 12 -14.35 17.24 0.58
N CYS A 13 -14.16 16.24 1.46
CA CYS A 13 -14.00 14.86 1.05
C CYS A 13 -15.31 14.21 0.58
N GLU A 14 -16.46 14.58 1.17
CA GLU A 14 -17.78 14.16 0.70
C GLU A 14 -18.06 14.70 -0.71
N GLY A 15 -17.80 15.99 -0.94
CA GLY A 15 -17.89 16.59 -2.27
C GLY A 15 -16.96 15.90 -3.28
N LEU A 16 -15.74 15.57 -2.86
CA LEU A 16 -14.80 14.82 -3.69
C LEU A 16 -15.34 13.44 -4.07
N ALA A 17 -15.93 12.69 -3.13
CA ALA A 17 -16.49 11.37 -3.41
C ALA A 17 -17.60 11.41 -4.48
N VAL A 18 -18.47 12.43 -4.42
CA VAL A 18 -19.53 12.65 -5.43
C VAL A 18 -18.91 12.99 -6.79
N GLU A 19 -18.03 13.98 -6.82
CA GLU A 19 -17.42 14.50 -8.05
C GLU A 19 -16.59 13.43 -8.78
N LEU A 20 -15.94 12.53 -8.03
CA LEU A 20 -15.22 11.38 -8.58
C LEU A 20 -16.13 10.45 -9.39
N VAL A 21 -17.30 10.10 -8.86
CA VAL A 21 -18.26 9.23 -9.53
C VAL A 21 -18.88 9.95 -10.74
N GLU A 22 -19.21 11.23 -10.61
CA GLU A 22 -19.76 12.03 -11.72
C GLU A 22 -18.80 12.13 -12.91
N ARG A 23 -17.50 12.32 -12.65
CA ARG A 23 -16.48 12.52 -13.70
C ARG A 23 -15.94 11.23 -14.31
N HIS A 24 -15.96 10.13 -13.58
CA HIS A 24 -15.25 8.90 -13.96
C HIS A 24 -16.11 7.62 -13.87
N GLY A 25 -17.41 7.74 -13.61
CA GLY A 25 -18.33 6.62 -13.54
C GLY A 25 -18.44 5.85 -14.86
N ASP A 26 -18.41 6.55 -15.99
CA ASP A 26 -18.38 5.97 -17.35
C ASP A 26 -17.09 5.20 -17.66
N LYS A 27 -16.00 5.55 -16.96
CA LYS A 27 -14.68 4.89 -17.02
C LYS A 27 -14.53 3.76 -15.98
N GLY A 28 -15.58 3.47 -15.19
CA GLY A 28 -15.63 2.35 -14.25
C GLY A 28 -15.48 2.69 -12.76
N LEU A 29 -15.33 3.97 -12.39
CA LEU A 29 -15.30 4.41 -10.98
C LEU A 29 -16.74 4.56 -10.43
N ARG A 30 -17.34 3.43 -10.08
CA ARG A 30 -18.72 3.35 -9.53
C ARG A 30 -18.68 3.36 -8.01
N PRO A 31 -19.77 3.74 -7.32
CA PRO A 31 -19.81 3.79 -5.86
C PRO A 31 -19.35 2.51 -5.15
N ASP A 32 -19.52 1.34 -5.78
CA ASP A 32 -19.18 0.02 -5.27
C ASP A 32 -17.78 -0.49 -5.68
N SER A 33 -17.10 0.19 -6.61
CA SER A 33 -15.82 -0.25 -7.18
C SER A 33 -14.58 0.43 -6.61
N PHE A 34 -14.73 1.33 -5.63
CA PHE A 34 -13.59 1.96 -4.96
C PHE A 34 -13.85 2.30 -3.49
N GLY A 35 -12.77 2.50 -2.74
CA GLY A 35 -12.76 3.08 -1.42
C GLY A 35 -11.54 3.99 -1.27
N PHE A 36 -11.66 5.06 -0.49
CA PHE A 36 -10.51 5.91 -0.19
C PHE A 36 -10.51 6.42 1.25
N VAL A 37 -9.30 6.73 1.71
CA VAL A 37 -9.07 7.43 2.99
C VAL A 37 -8.16 8.62 2.71
N ALA A 38 -8.58 9.81 3.15
CA ALA A 38 -7.81 11.03 3.05
C ALA A 38 -7.55 11.58 4.46
N TRP A 39 -6.32 11.99 4.74
CA TRP A 39 -5.95 12.55 6.05
C TRP A 39 -5.06 13.78 5.90
N ARG A 40 -5.23 14.74 6.82
CA ARG A 40 -4.41 15.95 6.93
C ARG A 40 -3.69 15.93 8.28
N GLU A 41 -2.36 15.97 8.25
CA GLU A 41 -1.55 16.01 9.47
C GLU A 41 -1.79 17.33 10.22
N THR A 42 -1.89 17.29 11.56
CA THR A 42 -2.19 18.47 12.40
C THR A 42 -1.03 18.84 13.34
N GLY A 43 0.14 18.25 13.10
CA GLY A 43 1.37 18.39 13.89
C GLY A 43 1.94 17.03 14.29
N ALA A 44 3.23 17.00 14.64
CA ALA A 44 3.92 15.78 15.08
C ALA A 44 3.26 15.19 16.33
N GLY A 45 3.03 13.87 16.33
CA GLY A 45 2.41 13.14 17.45
C GLY A 45 0.94 13.48 17.70
N ARG A 46 0.29 14.25 16.82
CA ARG A 46 -1.13 14.59 16.93
C ARG A 46 -1.96 13.70 16.01
N GLN A 47 -3.15 13.39 16.48
CA GLN A 47 -4.14 12.71 15.66
C GLN A 47 -4.50 13.59 14.44
N PRO A 48 -4.42 13.06 13.20
CA PRO A 48 -4.74 13.81 12.01
C PRO A 48 -6.26 14.02 11.88
N ASP A 49 -6.65 15.02 11.11
CA ASP A 49 -8.01 15.10 10.58
C ASP A 49 -8.13 14.08 9.45
N GLY A 50 -9.26 13.39 9.33
CA GLY A 50 -9.42 12.39 8.29
C GLY A 50 -10.85 12.06 7.92
N PHE A 51 -10.96 11.39 6.79
CA PHE A 51 -12.22 10.96 6.20
C PHE A 51 -12.02 9.61 5.51
N ALA A 52 -13.05 8.77 5.55
CA ALA A 52 -13.07 7.47 4.89
C ALA A 52 -14.35 7.30 4.07
N TYR A 53 -14.21 7.07 2.77
CA TYR A 53 -15.27 6.57 1.90
C TYR A 53 -15.02 5.08 1.68
N ARG A 54 -15.90 4.22 2.24
CA ARG A 54 -15.72 2.76 2.22
C ARG A 54 -14.32 2.34 2.69
N GLY A 55 -13.84 2.95 3.78
CA GLY A 55 -12.48 2.75 4.28
C GLY A 55 -12.18 1.32 4.72
N ASP A 56 -13.21 0.54 5.03
CA ASP A 56 -13.18 -0.88 5.39
C ASP A 56 -13.35 -1.81 4.19
N TRP A 57 -13.41 -1.28 2.96
CA TRP A 57 -13.57 -2.12 1.77
C TRP A 57 -12.37 -3.03 1.55
N ARG A 58 -12.56 -4.31 1.88
CA ARG A 58 -11.57 -5.37 1.72
C ARG A 58 -11.45 -5.77 0.25
N CYS A 59 -10.27 -5.60 -0.34
CA CYS A 59 -9.99 -6.02 -1.71
C CYS A 59 -8.55 -6.52 -1.90
N TYR A 60 -8.28 -7.13 -3.06
CA TYR A 60 -6.92 -7.57 -3.40
C TYR A 60 -6.01 -6.36 -3.54
N PRO A 61 -4.92 -6.25 -2.76
CA PRO A 61 -4.22 -4.99 -2.52
C PRO A 61 -3.13 -4.66 -3.55
N CYS A 62 -2.94 -5.51 -4.54
CA CYS A 62 -1.81 -5.43 -5.46
C CYS A 62 -0.49 -5.26 -4.68
N SER A 63 0.30 -4.24 -5.07
CA SER A 63 1.60 -3.95 -4.47
C SER A 63 1.54 -3.02 -3.25
N LEU A 64 0.36 -2.63 -2.73
CA LEU A 64 0.29 -1.82 -1.50
C LEU A 64 0.84 -2.59 -0.28
N VAL A 65 0.71 -3.92 -0.27
CA VAL A 65 1.31 -4.80 0.77
C VAL A 65 2.81 -4.63 0.92
N LYS A 66 3.51 -4.17 -0.12
CA LYS A 66 4.96 -3.93 -0.08
C LYS A 66 5.33 -2.85 0.93
N ALA A 67 4.46 -1.89 1.19
CA ALA A 67 4.67 -0.91 2.26
C ALA A 67 4.65 -1.57 3.66
N PHE A 68 3.82 -2.60 3.86
CA PHE A 68 3.79 -3.37 5.10
C PHE A 68 5.06 -4.23 5.23
N HIS A 69 5.50 -4.87 4.15
CA HIS A 69 6.76 -5.63 4.14
C HIS A 69 8.01 -4.75 4.33
N LEU A 70 7.97 -3.48 3.90
CA LEU A 70 9.01 -2.50 4.23
C LEU A 70 9.15 -2.31 5.75
N VAL A 71 8.03 -2.19 6.47
CA VAL A 71 8.06 -2.11 7.94
C VAL A 71 8.57 -3.41 8.54
N HIS A 72 8.10 -4.57 8.06
CA HIS A 72 8.57 -5.87 8.55
C HIS A 72 10.09 -6.04 8.47
N VAL A 73 10.67 -5.77 7.31
CA VAL A 73 12.09 -6.01 7.07
C VAL A 73 12.96 -5.00 7.81
N LEU A 74 12.57 -3.72 7.83
CA LEU A 74 13.32 -2.71 8.56
C LEU A 74 13.26 -2.94 10.06
N HIS A 75 12.10 -3.34 10.59
CA HIS A 75 11.99 -3.73 11.99
C HIS A 75 12.83 -4.99 12.30
N ALA A 76 12.87 -5.97 11.39
CA ALA A 76 13.69 -7.18 11.58
C ALA A 76 15.20 -6.89 11.56
N ILE A 77 15.65 -5.95 10.72
CA ILE A 77 17.02 -5.44 10.71
C ILE A 77 17.35 -4.72 12.02
N ASP A 78 16.50 -3.80 12.45
CA ASP A 78 16.68 -3.05 13.71
C ASP A 78 16.76 -3.97 14.94
N ALA A 79 15.95 -5.03 14.95
CA ALA A 79 15.94 -6.03 16.01
C ALA A 79 17.10 -7.04 15.93
N GLY A 80 18.00 -6.92 14.95
CA GLY A 80 19.11 -7.84 14.72
C GLY A 80 18.69 -9.25 14.30
N ARG A 81 17.44 -9.43 13.84
CA ARG A 81 16.89 -10.73 13.41
C ARG A 81 17.24 -11.06 11.96
N VAL A 82 17.49 -10.04 11.14
CA VAL A 82 17.93 -10.18 9.74
C VAL A 82 19.16 -9.29 9.56
N ALA A 83 20.21 -9.83 8.94
CA ALA A 83 21.41 -9.07 8.62
C ALA A 83 21.14 -8.14 7.42
N ASP A 84 21.50 -6.86 7.55
CA ASP A 84 21.45 -5.93 6.43
C ASP A 84 22.69 -6.09 5.56
N HIS A 85 22.50 -6.70 4.38
CA HIS A 85 23.54 -6.90 3.39
C HIS A 85 23.13 -6.26 2.06
N GLU A 86 24.08 -6.17 1.12
CA GLU A 86 23.91 -5.43 -0.13
C GLU A 86 22.67 -5.84 -0.92
N ASP A 87 22.46 -7.14 -1.15
CA ASP A 87 21.29 -7.64 -1.88
C ASP A 87 19.96 -7.35 -1.17
N LEU A 88 19.91 -7.40 0.16
CA LEU A 88 18.69 -7.05 0.91
C LEU A 88 18.42 -5.55 0.82
N SER A 89 19.46 -4.73 0.93
CA SER A 89 19.35 -3.28 0.74
C SER A 89 18.82 -2.91 -0.65
N ARG A 90 19.30 -3.61 -1.70
CA ARG A 90 18.79 -3.47 -3.06
C ARG A 90 17.36 -3.98 -3.20
N ALA A 91 17.04 -5.14 -2.61
CA ALA A 91 15.69 -5.69 -2.64
C ALA A 91 14.66 -4.77 -1.97
N ILE A 92 14.99 -4.17 -0.82
CA ILE A 92 14.15 -3.18 -0.14
C ILE A 92 13.84 -2.00 -1.05
N ARG A 93 14.87 -1.46 -1.72
CA ARG A 93 14.72 -0.37 -2.69
C ARG A 93 13.83 -0.78 -3.86
N ASP A 94 14.13 -1.89 -4.53
CA ASP A 94 13.45 -2.31 -5.75
C ASP A 94 12.00 -2.78 -5.50
N MET A 95 11.72 -3.33 -4.31
CA MET A 95 10.37 -3.65 -3.84
C MET A 95 9.46 -2.42 -3.83
N ILE A 96 9.98 -1.25 -3.44
CA ILE A 96 9.17 -0.04 -3.31
C ILE A 96 9.24 0.83 -4.56
N LEU A 97 10.45 1.09 -5.07
CA LEU A 97 10.68 1.99 -6.19
C LEU A 97 10.10 1.42 -7.48
N TRP A 98 10.50 0.19 -7.81
CA TRP A 98 10.13 -0.51 -9.05
C TRP A 98 8.96 -1.46 -8.88
N SER A 99 8.47 -1.63 -7.65
CA SER A 99 7.42 -2.59 -7.36
C SER A 99 7.82 -4.02 -7.73
N SER A 100 9.09 -4.41 -7.56
CA SER A 100 9.56 -5.75 -7.94
C SER A 100 8.95 -6.86 -7.06
N ASN A 101 8.25 -7.81 -7.68
CA ASN A 101 7.70 -8.99 -7.01
C ASN A 101 8.82 -9.92 -6.51
N THR A 102 9.86 -10.15 -7.32
CA THR A 102 11.04 -10.92 -6.91
C THR A 102 11.72 -10.33 -5.67
N ALA A 103 11.92 -9.02 -5.64
CA ALA A 103 12.52 -8.35 -4.48
C ALA A 103 11.63 -8.46 -3.23
N THR A 104 10.32 -8.36 -3.40
CA THR A 104 9.36 -8.53 -2.30
C THR A 104 9.39 -9.95 -1.75
N ASN A 105 9.39 -10.94 -2.63
CA ASN A 105 9.41 -12.35 -2.25
C ASN A 105 10.73 -12.72 -1.55
N TYR A 106 11.86 -12.13 -1.97
CA TYR A 106 13.14 -12.24 -1.28
C TYR A 106 13.08 -11.69 0.16
N VAL A 107 12.46 -10.51 0.34
CA VAL A 107 12.23 -9.91 1.66
C VAL A 107 11.34 -10.82 2.53
N ILE A 108 10.25 -11.35 1.98
CA ILE A 108 9.35 -12.26 2.70
C ILE A 108 10.12 -13.51 3.16
N ASP A 109 10.91 -14.11 2.29
CA ASP A 109 11.69 -15.31 2.59
C ASP A 109 12.66 -15.07 3.74
N LEU A 110 13.42 -13.96 3.71
CA LEU A 110 14.35 -13.61 4.79
C LEU A 110 13.65 -13.31 6.11
N VAL A 111 12.54 -12.57 6.09
CA VAL A 111 11.82 -12.19 7.32
C VAL A 111 11.15 -13.39 7.97
N THR A 112 10.65 -14.34 7.18
CA THR A 112 9.86 -15.47 7.68
C THR A 112 10.66 -16.77 7.79
N GLY A 113 11.84 -16.86 7.17
CA GLY A 113 12.60 -18.10 7.05
C GLY A 113 11.92 -19.14 6.15
N THR A 114 11.15 -18.69 5.15
CA THR A 114 10.38 -19.56 4.25
C THR A 114 10.85 -19.47 2.80
N THR A 115 10.38 -20.37 1.93
CA THR A 115 10.47 -20.23 0.46
C THR A 115 9.09 -20.47 -0.18
N GLY A 116 8.94 -20.22 -1.49
CA GLY A 116 7.63 -20.21 -2.17
C GLY A 116 7.42 -21.27 -3.23
N ASP A 117 8.34 -22.24 -3.35
CA ASP A 117 8.52 -22.96 -4.62
C ASP A 117 7.56 -24.16 -4.77
N THR A 118 7.97 -25.34 -4.32
CA THR A 118 7.29 -26.61 -4.59
C THR A 118 6.28 -26.98 -3.51
N LEU A 119 5.51 -28.05 -3.73
CA LEU A 119 4.65 -28.62 -2.69
C LEU A 119 5.47 -29.04 -1.47
N LEU A 120 4.82 -29.01 -0.31
CA LEU A 120 5.36 -29.50 0.97
C LEU A 120 4.51 -30.68 1.44
N SER A 121 5.07 -31.55 2.28
CA SER A 121 4.24 -32.50 3.03
C SER A 121 3.29 -31.73 3.97
N ALA A 122 2.22 -32.38 4.43
CA ALA A 122 1.25 -31.72 5.30
C ALA A 122 1.89 -31.10 6.57
N ALA A 123 2.83 -31.81 7.21
CA ALA A 123 3.51 -31.32 8.40
C ALA A 123 4.44 -30.13 8.13
N GLU A 124 5.18 -30.17 7.01
CA GLU A 124 6.05 -29.06 6.59
C GLU A 124 5.23 -27.85 6.17
N PHE A 125 4.10 -28.06 5.49
CA PHE A 125 3.18 -27.00 5.08
C PHE A 125 2.61 -26.25 6.28
N GLU A 126 2.23 -26.97 7.34
CA GLU A 126 1.73 -26.35 8.58
C GLU A 126 2.79 -25.51 9.28
N THR A 127 4.02 -26.02 9.39
CA THR A 127 5.16 -25.25 9.93
C THR A 127 5.46 -24.01 9.08
N TRP A 128 5.47 -24.17 7.75
CA TRP A 128 5.67 -23.07 6.81
C TRP A 128 4.57 -22.00 6.93
N ARG A 129 3.31 -22.43 7.02
CA ARG A 129 2.15 -21.55 7.18
C ARG A 129 2.25 -20.75 8.47
N GLU A 130 2.59 -21.41 9.58
CA GLU A 130 2.74 -20.75 10.87
C GLU A 130 3.84 -19.67 10.83
N ALA A 131 4.95 -19.92 10.13
CA ALA A 131 5.98 -18.91 9.90
C ALA A 131 5.47 -17.73 9.04
N ARG A 132 4.70 -17.99 7.96
CA ARG A 132 4.09 -16.94 7.12
C ARG A 132 3.07 -16.10 7.87
N GLU A 133 2.26 -16.72 8.73
CA GLU A 133 1.30 -16.00 9.57
C GLU A 133 1.95 -15.09 10.60
N GLY A 134 3.25 -15.23 10.85
CA GLY A 134 4.03 -14.23 11.60
C GLY A 134 3.91 -12.82 11.01
N LEU A 135 3.73 -12.69 9.70
CA LEU A 135 3.52 -11.41 9.00
C LEU A 135 2.18 -10.76 9.39
N ASN A 136 1.11 -11.54 9.49
CA ASN A 136 -0.19 -11.03 9.93
C ASN A 136 -0.17 -10.77 11.45
N ARG A 137 0.42 -11.69 12.23
CA ARG A 137 0.56 -11.55 13.69
C ARG A 137 1.32 -10.30 14.09
N PHE A 138 2.27 -9.84 13.28
CA PHE A 138 2.95 -8.57 13.51
C PHE A 138 1.98 -7.41 13.77
N PHE A 139 0.88 -7.32 13.01
CA PHE A 139 -0.12 -6.25 13.09
C PHE A 139 -1.31 -6.56 13.99
N THR A 140 -1.49 -7.81 14.42
CA THR A 140 -2.66 -8.22 15.24
C THR A 140 -2.30 -8.46 16.70
N THR A 141 -1.45 -9.44 16.99
CA THR A 141 -1.16 -9.87 18.37
C THR A 141 0.31 -9.73 18.77
N GLY A 142 1.16 -9.31 17.83
CA GLY A 142 2.61 -9.27 17.97
C GLY A 142 3.14 -7.86 18.22
N VAL A 143 4.22 -7.54 17.51
CA VAL A 143 5.02 -6.31 17.70
C VAL A 143 4.16 -5.04 17.69
N TRP A 144 3.19 -4.97 16.80
CA TRP A 144 2.35 -3.79 16.63
C TRP A 144 0.87 -4.10 16.90
N ALA A 145 0.58 -4.76 18.03
CA ALA A 145 -0.79 -5.13 18.40
C ALA A 145 -1.78 -3.95 18.46
N GLY A 146 -1.31 -2.73 18.71
CA GLY A 146 -2.14 -1.53 18.60
C GLY A 146 -2.71 -1.27 17.19
N PHE A 147 -2.18 -1.94 16.17
CA PHE A 147 -2.63 -1.88 14.78
C PHE A 147 -3.85 -2.79 14.51
N ALA A 148 -4.18 -3.71 15.43
CA ALA A 148 -5.10 -4.83 15.20
C ALA A 148 -6.47 -4.43 14.64
N ASP A 149 -7.10 -3.40 15.21
CA ASP A 149 -8.45 -2.99 14.82
C ASP A 149 -8.55 -2.62 13.33
N ASP A 150 -7.55 -1.92 12.81
CA ASP A 150 -7.53 -1.50 11.40
C ASP A 150 -7.04 -2.63 10.46
N PHE A 151 -6.43 -3.70 11.01
CA PHE A 151 -5.94 -4.86 10.25
C PHE A 151 -6.82 -6.11 10.36
N ALA A 152 -7.89 -6.09 11.16
CA ALA A 152 -8.69 -7.28 11.50
C ALA A 152 -9.21 -8.09 10.29
N GLN A 153 -9.42 -7.43 9.14
CA GLN A 153 -9.90 -8.07 7.90
C GLN A 153 -8.81 -8.26 6.84
N CYS A 154 -7.57 -7.89 7.16
CA CYS A 154 -6.45 -7.92 6.22
C CYS A 154 -5.71 -9.26 6.23
N ASN A 155 -5.00 -9.52 5.14
CA ASN A 155 -4.05 -10.60 5.01
C ASN A 155 -2.92 -10.15 4.09
N ILE A 156 -1.67 -10.32 4.52
CA ILE A 156 -0.49 -9.98 3.72
C ILE A 156 0.55 -11.11 3.69
N SER A 157 0.16 -12.33 4.07
CA SER A 157 1.09 -13.44 4.24
C SER A 157 1.37 -14.23 2.94
N GLN A 158 0.78 -13.83 1.80
CA GLN A 158 1.06 -14.44 0.49
C GLN A 158 2.21 -13.74 -0.24
N LYS A 159 2.98 -14.50 -1.03
CA LYS A 159 3.91 -13.93 -2.01
C LYS A 159 3.15 -13.23 -3.12
N LEU A 160 3.85 -12.37 -3.86
CA LEU A 160 3.30 -11.74 -5.04
C LEU A 160 3.71 -12.50 -6.29
N MET A 161 2.78 -12.64 -7.23
CA MET A 161 2.96 -13.34 -8.49
C MET A 161 2.57 -12.41 -9.64
N ASP A 162 3.23 -12.56 -10.77
CA ASP A 162 2.86 -11.90 -12.03
C ASP A 162 1.81 -12.71 -12.82
N ASP A 163 1.64 -13.98 -12.46
CA ASP A 163 0.72 -14.95 -13.05
C ASP A 163 -0.05 -15.73 -11.96
N VAL A 164 -0.48 -16.96 -12.28
CA VAL A 164 -1.16 -17.85 -11.32
C VAL A 164 -0.17 -18.42 -10.30
N ARG A 165 -0.69 -18.81 -9.13
CA ARG A 165 0.13 -19.40 -8.07
C ARG A 165 0.43 -20.87 -8.35
N TYR A 166 1.58 -21.33 -7.89
CA TYR A 166 1.99 -22.74 -7.97
C TYR A 166 2.35 -23.31 -6.59
N GLY A 167 2.40 -24.63 -6.51
CA GLY A 167 2.92 -25.35 -5.34
C GLY A 167 2.25 -24.95 -4.03
N ARG A 168 3.06 -24.73 -3.00
CA ARG A 168 2.58 -24.36 -1.66
C ARG A 168 1.88 -23.00 -1.61
N GLU A 169 2.28 -22.04 -2.45
CA GLU A 169 1.63 -20.72 -2.50
C GLU A 169 0.20 -20.85 -3.08
N ALA A 170 -0.02 -21.76 -4.04
CA ALA A 170 -1.36 -22.08 -4.54
C ALA A 170 -2.20 -22.81 -3.50
N GLN A 171 -1.62 -23.81 -2.82
CA GLN A 171 -2.26 -24.50 -1.70
C GLN A 171 -2.65 -23.52 -0.61
N TYR A 172 -1.78 -22.54 -0.33
CA TYR A 172 -1.99 -21.58 0.74
C TYR A 172 -3.04 -20.53 0.42
N ALA A 173 -3.04 -19.98 -0.79
CA ALA A 173 -4.08 -19.08 -1.25
C ALA A 173 -5.48 -19.72 -1.20
N GLY A 174 -5.51 -21.06 -1.26
CA GLY A 174 -6.74 -21.85 -1.24
C GLY A 174 -7.37 -21.98 -2.62
N ARG A 175 -8.20 -23.00 -2.81
CA ARG A 175 -8.72 -23.36 -4.14
C ARG A 175 -9.62 -22.29 -4.73
N SER A 176 -10.23 -21.47 -3.87
CA SER A 176 -11.05 -20.34 -4.27
C SER A 176 -10.33 -19.02 -3.98
N GLY A 177 -9.04 -18.99 -3.67
CA GLY A 177 -8.37 -17.75 -3.28
C GLY A 177 -8.91 -17.14 -1.98
N GLU A 178 -9.51 -17.96 -1.11
CA GLU A 178 -10.05 -17.56 0.19
C GLU A 178 -8.99 -16.92 1.11
N TYR A 179 -7.72 -17.23 0.87
CA TYR A 179 -6.58 -16.76 1.64
C TYR A 179 -5.62 -15.89 0.83
N LEU A 180 -6.09 -15.28 -0.25
CA LEU A 180 -5.32 -14.26 -0.98
C LEU A 180 -5.00 -13.06 -0.08
N ASN A 181 -3.96 -12.31 -0.47
CA ASN A 181 -3.67 -11.03 0.15
C ASN A 181 -4.90 -10.12 0.04
N ALA A 182 -5.19 -9.37 1.11
CA ALA A 182 -6.29 -8.44 1.21
C ALA A 182 -5.88 -7.26 2.11
N LEU A 183 -6.20 -6.04 1.69
CA LEU A 183 -6.12 -4.86 2.54
C LEU A 183 -7.42 -4.07 2.47
N THR A 184 -7.54 -3.11 3.39
CA THR A 184 -8.53 -2.04 3.35
C THR A 184 -7.83 -0.69 3.13
N PRO A 185 -8.51 0.31 2.54
CA PRO A 185 -7.97 1.67 2.46
C PRO A 185 -7.53 2.23 3.82
N LEU A 186 -8.26 1.90 4.89
CA LEU A 186 -7.97 2.33 6.26
C LEU A 186 -6.64 1.77 6.78
N ALA A 187 -6.38 0.48 6.60
CA ALA A 187 -5.13 -0.14 7.00
C ALA A 187 -3.94 0.49 6.27
N ALA A 188 -4.04 0.67 4.95
CA ALA A 188 -2.97 1.24 4.14
C ALA A 188 -2.69 2.71 4.50
N ALA A 189 -3.75 3.52 4.71
CA ALA A 189 -3.63 4.91 5.13
C ALA A 189 -3.01 5.02 6.52
N ARG A 190 -3.45 4.18 7.48
CA ARG A 190 -2.87 4.15 8.83
C ARG A 190 -1.38 3.86 8.77
N LEU A 191 -0.96 2.84 8.02
CA LEU A 191 0.45 2.51 7.90
C LEU A 191 1.29 3.71 7.42
N MET A 192 0.85 4.39 6.36
CA MET A 192 1.56 5.55 5.83
C MET A 192 1.63 6.69 6.86
N PHE A 193 0.51 6.98 7.55
CA PHE A 193 0.51 7.97 8.63
C PHE A 193 1.53 7.63 9.73
N GLU A 194 1.55 6.38 10.19
CA GLU A 194 2.43 5.95 11.28
C GLU A 194 3.93 6.03 10.92
N ILE A 195 4.29 5.75 9.66
CA ILE A 195 5.66 5.90 9.16
C ILE A 195 6.12 7.37 9.20
N PHE A 196 5.23 8.32 8.95
CA PHE A 196 5.61 9.74 8.82
C PHE A 196 5.37 10.55 10.09
N ALA A 197 4.19 10.44 10.70
CA ALA A 197 3.77 11.29 11.81
C ALA A 197 3.39 10.52 13.10
N GLY A 198 3.18 9.20 13.02
CA GLY A 198 2.82 8.37 14.17
C GLY A 198 4.00 7.63 14.80
N ASP A 199 3.76 6.42 15.31
CA ASP A 199 4.69 5.61 16.10
C ASP A 199 4.84 4.20 15.49
N ALA A 200 5.30 4.15 14.23
CA ALA A 200 5.71 2.89 13.63
C ALA A 200 6.83 2.24 14.46
N PRO A 201 6.82 0.90 14.65
CA PRO A 201 7.78 0.17 15.50
C PRO A 201 9.16 0.06 14.83
N LEU A 202 9.77 1.20 14.51
CA LEU A 202 11.04 1.37 13.82
C LEU A 202 11.91 2.33 14.63
N SER A 203 13.21 2.08 14.70
CA SER A 203 14.16 3.07 15.20
C SER A 203 14.11 4.34 14.35
N PRO A 204 14.60 5.49 14.85
CA PRO A 204 14.69 6.70 14.04
C PRO A 204 15.44 6.51 12.72
N ALA A 205 16.49 5.69 12.71
CA ALA A 205 17.27 5.38 11.51
C ALA A 205 16.47 4.56 10.50
N ALA A 206 15.81 3.48 10.94
CA ALA A 206 14.95 2.67 10.07
C ALA A 206 13.74 3.45 9.56
N ARG A 207 13.14 4.30 10.40
CA ARG A 207 12.04 5.18 9.98
C ARG A 207 12.49 6.15 8.89
N SER A 208 13.65 6.78 9.06
CA SER A 208 14.25 7.64 8.02
C SER A 208 14.51 6.87 6.72
N ARG A 209 15.00 5.62 6.81
CA ARG A 209 15.17 4.73 5.65
C ARG A 209 13.85 4.38 4.98
N ALA A 210 12.79 4.09 5.73
CA ALA A 210 11.45 3.83 5.20
C ALA A 210 10.93 5.05 4.42
N GLN A 211 11.02 6.24 5.02
CA GLN A 211 10.61 7.50 4.41
C GLN A 211 11.41 7.81 3.14
N THR A 212 12.72 7.59 3.17
CA THR A 212 13.59 7.78 1.99
C THR A 212 13.23 6.80 0.88
N THR A 213 12.96 5.54 1.23
CA THR A 213 12.61 4.49 0.27
C THR A 213 11.26 4.74 -0.41
N LEU A 214 10.31 5.38 0.29
CA LEU A 214 9.00 5.75 -0.25
C LEU A 214 9.02 7.02 -1.11
N LEU A 215 10.11 7.80 -1.09
CA LEU A 215 10.22 9.08 -1.80
C LEU A 215 10.12 8.87 -3.32
N ARG A 216 9.32 9.71 -3.97
CA ARG A 216 9.23 9.84 -5.43
C ARG A 216 9.88 11.15 -5.84
N ASP A 217 11.20 11.14 -5.89
CA ASP A 217 11.97 12.27 -6.38
C ASP A 217 11.76 12.41 -7.90
N ARG A 218 11.07 13.47 -8.31
CA ARG A 218 10.72 13.72 -9.71
C ARG A 218 11.88 14.28 -10.54
N ASP A 219 12.95 14.71 -9.88
CA ASP A 219 14.14 15.25 -10.54
C ASP A 219 15.27 14.21 -10.66
N SER A 220 15.08 13.02 -10.08
CA SER A 220 16.08 11.95 -10.10
C SER A 220 16.25 11.32 -11.49
N ALA A 221 17.36 10.61 -11.68
CA ALA A 221 17.58 9.85 -12.92
C ALA A 221 16.54 8.75 -13.11
N GLU A 222 16.09 8.13 -12.01
CA GLU A 222 15.04 7.10 -12.01
C GLU A 222 13.68 7.62 -12.45
N ALA A 223 13.37 8.90 -12.23
CA ALA A 223 12.12 9.50 -12.67
C ALA A 223 11.93 9.47 -14.20
N LYS A 224 13.03 9.32 -14.95
CA LYS A 224 13.05 9.22 -16.42
C LYS A 224 12.95 7.79 -16.92
N LEU A 225 12.97 6.81 -16.02
CA LEU A 225 12.90 5.39 -16.38
C LEU A 225 11.44 4.91 -16.45
N PRO A 226 11.15 3.93 -17.33
CA PRO A 226 9.85 3.28 -17.35
C PRO A 226 9.48 2.72 -15.97
N HIS A 227 8.17 2.67 -15.70
CA HIS A 227 7.61 2.13 -14.46
C HIS A 227 7.94 2.91 -13.18
N PHE A 228 8.53 4.11 -13.28
CA PHE A 228 8.54 5.04 -12.17
C PHE A 228 7.10 5.44 -11.83
N GLN A 229 6.58 4.95 -10.71
CA GLN A 229 5.15 4.93 -10.39
C GLN A 229 4.60 6.29 -9.93
N VAL A 230 4.68 7.30 -10.79
CA VAL A 230 4.14 8.66 -10.56
C VAL A 230 3.18 9.06 -11.68
N GLU A 231 3.66 9.11 -12.93
CA GLU A 231 2.96 9.75 -14.06
C GLU A 231 1.56 9.19 -14.32
N THR A 232 1.37 7.87 -14.21
CA THR A 232 0.09 7.19 -14.47
C THR A 232 -0.71 6.89 -13.20
N PHE A 233 -0.29 7.44 -12.06
CA PHE A 233 -0.89 7.29 -10.73
C PHE A 233 -1.34 8.66 -10.18
N LEU A 234 -1.74 8.75 -8.90
CA LEU A 234 -2.24 10.02 -8.35
C LEU A 234 -1.18 11.12 -8.41
N GLY A 235 0.10 10.75 -8.23
CA GLY A 235 1.24 11.65 -8.29
C GLY A 235 1.35 12.44 -9.61
N GLY A 236 0.86 11.89 -10.72
CA GLY A 236 0.86 12.55 -12.03
C GLY A 236 -0.03 13.80 -12.09
N GLY A 237 -1.04 13.89 -11.22
CA GLY A 237 -1.91 15.07 -11.09
C GLY A 237 -1.47 16.07 -10.02
N MET A 238 -0.42 15.76 -9.24
CA MET A 238 -0.01 16.60 -8.11
C MET A 238 0.83 17.80 -8.58
N PRO A 239 0.74 18.97 -7.90
CA PRO A 239 1.52 20.16 -8.26
C PRO A 239 3.02 19.89 -8.35
N VAL A 240 3.73 20.58 -9.25
CA VAL A 240 5.19 20.44 -9.43
C VAL A 240 5.98 20.79 -8.15
N ALA A 241 5.46 21.70 -7.33
CA ALA A 241 6.09 22.06 -6.06
C ALA A 241 5.92 21.01 -4.94
N ALA A 242 5.06 20.00 -5.14
CA ALA A 242 4.79 19.00 -4.13
C ALA A 242 5.96 18.02 -3.94
N ARG A 243 6.24 17.63 -2.71
CA ARG A 243 7.08 16.46 -2.42
C ARG A 243 6.19 15.25 -2.20
N LEU A 244 6.54 14.13 -2.83
CA LEU A 244 5.70 12.94 -2.91
C LEU A 244 6.38 11.73 -2.28
N TRP A 245 5.63 10.98 -1.49
CA TRP A 245 6.00 9.65 -1.03
C TRP A 245 4.87 8.69 -1.36
N SER A 246 5.16 7.55 -2.01
CA SER A 246 4.09 6.67 -2.43
C SER A 246 4.44 5.19 -2.55
N LYS A 247 3.40 4.37 -2.46
CA LYS A 247 3.39 3.01 -3.00
C LYS A 247 2.14 2.79 -3.84
N ALA A 248 2.35 2.67 -5.14
CA ALA A 248 1.31 2.32 -6.09
C ALA A 248 1.14 0.79 -6.21
N GLY A 249 -0.04 0.36 -6.65
CA GLY A 249 -0.33 -1.02 -6.98
C GLY A 249 -1.17 -1.11 -8.24
N GLN A 250 -0.77 -1.97 -9.17
CA GLN A 250 -1.56 -2.31 -10.34
C GLN A 250 -1.42 -3.80 -10.56
N ASN A 251 -2.54 -4.50 -10.76
CA ASN A 251 -2.55 -5.89 -11.12
C ASN A 251 -3.54 -6.10 -12.26
N SER A 252 -2.98 -6.33 -13.45
CA SER A 252 -3.69 -6.67 -14.68
C SER A 252 -4.21 -8.10 -14.64
N TRP A 253 -4.60 -8.68 -15.78
CA TRP A 253 -4.97 -10.08 -15.84
C TRP A 253 -3.83 -11.00 -15.40
N THR A 254 -4.05 -11.80 -14.36
CA THR A 254 -3.08 -12.79 -13.84
C THR A 254 -3.50 -14.24 -14.07
N GLY A 255 -4.59 -14.49 -14.81
CA GLY A 255 -5.20 -15.82 -14.90
C GLY A 255 -6.21 -16.13 -13.78
N ASP A 256 -6.39 -15.21 -12.82
CA ASP A 256 -7.34 -15.32 -11.71
C ASP A 256 -8.14 -14.01 -11.56
N GLU A 257 -9.45 -14.07 -11.78
CA GLU A 257 -10.37 -12.93 -11.66
C GLU A 257 -10.33 -12.28 -10.28
N ARG A 258 -10.08 -13.04 -9.20
CA ARG A 258 -10.10 -12.51 -7.83
C ARG A 258 -8.93 -11.60 -7.52
N ALA A 259 -7.83 -11.76 -8.24
CA ALA A 259 -6.63 -10.94 -8.12
C ALA A 259 -6.45 -9.95 -9.28
N SER A 260 -7.31 -9.99 -10.31
CA SER A 260 -7.13 -9.20 -11.54
C SER A 260 -7.90 -7.88 -11.52
N TYR A 261 -7.40 -6.93 -12.31
CA TYR A 261 -8.02 -5.63 -12.59
C TYR A 261 -8.19 -4.74 -11.35
N TYR A 262 -7.11 -4.58 -10.60
CA TYR A 262 -7.05 -3.66 -9.46
C TYR A 262 -5.94 -2.63 -9.70
N LYS A 263 -6.27 -1.36 -9.50
CA LYS A 263 -5.30 -0.26 -9.52
C LYS A 263 -5.51 0.61 -8.31
N HIS A 264 -4.44 0.92 -7.62
CA HIS A 264 -4.43 1.54 -6.31
C HIS A 264 -3.26 2.50 -6.19
N ASP A 265 -3.39 3.47 -5.31
CA ASP A 265 -2.27 4.32 -4.94
C ASP A 265 -2.39 4.77 -3.49
N LEU A 266 -1.26 4.76 -2.80
CA LEU A 266 -1.09 5.23 -1.44
C LEU A 266 -0.02 6.31 -1.49
N ILE A 267 -0.42 7.56 -1.28
CA ILE A 267 0.43 8.73 -1.46
C ILE A 267 0.35 9.66 -0.25
N ARG A 268 1.50 10.19 0.17
CA ARG A 268 1.63 11.34 1.06
C ARG A 268 2.23 12.48 0.26
N VAL A 269 1.64 13.66 0.40
CA VAL A 269 1.95 14.86 -0.35
C VAL A 269 2.27 15.98 0.63
N GLU A 270 3.39 16.66 0.39
CA GLU A 270 3.82 17.83 1.16
C GLU A 270 3.97 19.02 0.24
N MET A 271 3.25 20.11 0.54
CA MET A 271 3.35 21.38 -0.17
C MET A 271 4.16 22.38 0.67
N PRO A 272 4.95 23.27 0.04
CA PRO A 272 5.66 24.31 0.77
C PRO A 272 4.71 25.15 1.64
N GLY A 273 4.98 25.21 2.95
CA GLY A 273 4.22 26.02 3.90
C GLY A 273 2.84 25.47 4.31
N ALA A 274 2.47 24.26 3.88
CA ALA A 274 1.21 23.63 4.25
C ALA A 274 1.44 22.33 5.04
N ALA A 275 0.41 21.91 5.78
CA ALA A 275 0.44 20.62 6.45
C ALA A 275 0.43 19.48 5.42
N PRO A 276 1.20 18.41 5.62
CA PRO A 276 1.17 17.24 4.75
C PRO A 276 -0.21 16.57 4.75
N VAL A 277 -0.58 16.08 3.56
CA VAL A 277 -1.85 15.40 3.33
C VAL A 277 -1.57 14.05 2.69
N GLY A 278 -2.27 13.01 3.11
CA GLY A 278 -2.23 11.71 2.46
C GLY A 278 -3.56 11.25 1.89
N LEU A 279 -3.46 10.36 0.91
CA LEU A 279 -4.58 9.70 0.24
C LEU A 279 -4.21 8.23 0.01
N CYS A 280 -5.10 7.33 0.43
CA CYS A 280 -5.14 5.97 -0.07
C CYS A 280 -6.37 5.82 -0.95
N LEU A 281 -6.18 5.51 -2.23
CA LEU A 281 -7.25 5.16 -3.16
C LEU A 281 -7.07 3.71 -3.60
N MET A 282 -8.08 2.89 -3.33
CA MET A 282 -8.15 1.52 -3.84
C MET A 282 -9.34 1.43 -4.79
N THR A 283 -9.17 0.78 -5.94
CA THR A 283 -10.17 0.66 -7.01
C THR A 283 -10.14 -0.73 -7.65
N GLN A 284 -11.26 -1.15 -8.22
CA GLN A 284 -11.42 -2.39 -8.98
C GLN A 284 -12.09 -2.09 -10.33
N GLY A 285 -11.65 -2.78 -11.36
CA GLY A 285 -12.25 -2.75 -12.70
C GLY A 285 -11.21 -2.52 -13.79
N LYS A 286 -11.40 -3.21 -14.92
CA LYS A 286 -10.47 -3.15 -16.06
C LYS A 286 -10.32 -1.74 -16.61
N GLY A 287 -11.42 -0.97 -16.69
CA GLY A 287 -11.41 0.40 -17.17
C GLY A 287 -10.39 1.29 -16.45
N LEU A 288 -10.39 1.24 -15.11
CA LEU A 288 -9.47 2.00 -14.27
C LEU A 288 -8.06 1.41 -14.25
N CYS A 289 -7.96 0.09 -14.37
CA CYS A 289 -6.69 -0.63 -14.31
C CYS A 289 -5.86 -0.47 -15.59
N GLU A 290 -6.50 -0.49 -16.76
CA GLU A 290 -5.83 -0.63 -18.07
C GLU A 290 -6.35 0.36 -19.11
N ASP A 291 -7.66 0.45 -19.29
CA ASP A 291 -8.24 1.09 -20.48
C ASP A 291 -8.18 2.64 -20.41
N HIS A 292 -8.13 3.20 -19.20
CA HIS A 292 -8.15 4.65 -18.97
C HIS A 292 -7.00 5.11 -18.06
N PRO A 293 -5.74 5.12 -18.57
CA PRO A 293 -4.55 5.39 -17.76
C PRO A 293 -4.52 6.79 -17.13
N ASN A 294 -5.24 7.76 -17.71
CA ASN A 294 -5.28 9.15 -17.24
C ASN A 294 -6.21 9.38 -16.05
N VAL A 295 -7.07 8.41 -15.68
CA VAL A 295 -8.03 8.60 -14.58
C VAL A 295 -7.33 8.84 -13.25
N PHE A 296 -6.28 8.09 -12.94
CA PHE A 296 -5.55 8.29 -11.67
C PHE A 296 -4.90 9.69 -11.59
N PRO A 297 -4.19 10.18 -12.62
CA PRO A 297 -3.72 11.56 -12.64
C PRO A 297 -4.85 12.60 -12.56
N GLU A 298 -5.97 12.40 -13.27
CA GLU A 298 -7.15 13.28 -13.18
C GLU A 298 -7.68 13.37 -11.74
N ILE A 299 -7.77 12.24 -11.04
CA ILE A 299 -8.15 12.16 -9.63
C ILE A 299 -7.12 12.85 -8.74
N GLY A 300 -5.82 12.66 -9.01
CA GLY A 300 -4.74 13.34 -8.30
C GLY A 300 -4.83 14.86 -8.38
N ALA A 301 -5.16 15.39 -9.56
CA ALA A 301 -5.36 16.82 -9.76
C ALA A 301 -6.58 17.35 -8.99
N LEU A 302 -7.68 16.59 -8.99
CA LEU A 302 -8.88 16.95 -8.24
C LEU A 302 -8.64 16.95 -6.73
N PHE A 303 -7.92 15.94 -6.22
CA PHE A 303 -7.46 15.91 -4.83
C PHE A 303 -6.62 17.15 -4.50
N ALA A 304 -5.65 17.50 -5.37
CA ALA A 304 -4.81 18.67 -5.16
C ALA A 304 -5.62 19.97 -5.10
N GLU A 305 -6.64 20.12 -5.95
CA GLU A 305 -7.52 21.29 -5.96
C GLU A 305 -8.33 21.42 -4.66
N ARG A 306 -8.88 20.30 -4.17
CA ARG A 306 -9.85 20.28 -3.05
C ARG A 306 -9.17 20.25 -1.68
N LEU A 307 -8.04 19.57 -1.56
CA LEU A 307 -7.49 19.14 -0.27
C LEU A 307 -6.10 19.70 0.06
N LEU A 308 -5.34 20.24 -0.91
CA LEU A 308 -4.02 20.83 -0.66
C LEU A 308 -4.04 22.36 -0.48
N ARG A 309 -5.24 22.97 -0.42
CA ARG A 309 -5.45 24.41 -0.25
C ARG A 309 -6.17 24.73 1.06
#